data_AF-A0A4R4YAZ2-F1
#
_entry.id   AF-A0A4R4YAZ2-F1
#
_cell.length_a   1.000
_cell.length_b   1.000
_cell.length_c   1.000
_cell.angle_alpha   90.00
_cell.angle_beta   90.00
_cell.angle_gamma   90.00
#
_symmetry.space_group_name_H-M   'P 1'
#
loop_
_entity.id
_entity.type
_entity.pdbx_description
1 polymer ?
#
loop_
_entity_poly.entity_id
_entity_poly.type
_entity_poly.pdbx_seq_one_letter_code
_entity_poly.pdbx_strand_id
1 'polypeptide(L)'
;MAGIGADTEAIQQASVDIDEARNAVEQALSQLSGQLEGPVANWKGAAADVFRKLMDSYEESGKKILQKLDELGQNVQSSGADYAQVQEEQAQEISKITSLLDG
;
A
#
# COMPACT_ATOMS: atom_id res chain seq x y z
N MET A 1 24.86 -12.34 -10.41
CA MET A 1 23.71 -12.37 -9.48
C MET A 1 23.09 -10.97 -9.39
N ALA A 2 22.34 -10.55 -10.42
CA ALA A 2 21.81 -9.19 -10.51
C ALA A 2 20.30 -9.07 -10.24
N GLY A 3 19.60 -10.20 -9.98
CA GLY A 3 18.14 -10.19 -9.75
C GLY A 3 17.76 -9.79 -8.33
N ILE A 4 18.39 -10.42 -7.33
CA ILE A 4 17.85 -10.43 -5.96
C ILE A 4 17.95 -9.07 -5.23
N GLY A 5 19.03 -8.31 -5.41
CA GLY A 5 19.15 -6.97 -4.83
C GLY A 5 18.25 -5.92 -5.49
N ALA A 6 18.08 -6.05 -6.81
CA ALA A 6 17.16 -5.21 -7.58
C ALA A 6 15.69 -5.48 -7.20
N ASP A 7 15.35 -6.72 -6.84
CA ASP A 7 14.02 -7.09 -6.37
C ASP A 7 13.68 -6.45 -5.01
N THR A 8 14.64 -6.41 -4.06
CA THR A 8 14.43 -5.74 -2.76
C THR A 8 14.28 -4.22 -2.89
N GLU A 9 15.07 -3.56 -3.75
CA GLU A 9 14.95 -2.12 -3.99
C GLU A 9 13.61 -1.79 -4.67
N ALA A 10 13.16 -2.61 -5.62
CA ALA A 10 11.88 -2.46 -6.29
C ALA A 10 10.70 -2.61 -5.32
N ILE A 11 10.78 -3.59 -4.40
CA ILE A 11 9.80 -3.78 -3.31
C ILE A 11 9.72 -2.54 -2.42
N GLN A 12 10.87 -2.01 -2.03
CA GLN A 12 10.94 -0.85 -1.13
C GLN A 12 10.40 0.42 -1.79
N GLN A 13 10.69 0.62 -3.08
CA GLN A 13 10.12 1.72 -3.87
C GLN A 13 8.61 1.55 -4.02
N ALA A 14 8.12 0.34 -4.30
CA ALA A 14 6.69 0.08 -4.42
C ALA A 14 5.94 0.38 -3.11
N SER A 15 6.53 0.09 -1.94
CA SER A 15 5.95 0.48 -0.65
C SER A 15 5.82 2.00 -0.51
N VAL A 16 6.85 2.76 -0.91
CA VAL A 16 6.82 4.24 -0.86
C VAL A 16 5.72 4.77 -1.79
N ASP A 17 5.62 4.25 -3.01
CA ASP A 17 4.61 4.68 -3.99
C ASP A 17 3.17 4.38 -3.48
N ILE A 18 2.99 3.25 -2.79
CA ILE A 18 1.72 2.86 -2.16
C ILE A 18 1.34 3.84 -1.04
N ASP A 19 2.28 4.20 -0.18
CA ASP A 19 2.07 5.15 0.91
C ASP A 19 1.77 6.57 0.39
N GLU A 20 2.44 7.00 -0.67
CA GLU A 20 2.14 8.27 -1.35
C GLU A 20 0.73 8.28 -1.94
N ALA A 21 0.34 7.21 -2.64
CA ALA A 21 -1.00 7.07 -3.21
C ALA A 21 -2.08 7.09 -2.10
N ARG A 22 -1.82 6.41 -0.97
CA ARG A 22 -2.69 6.45 0.21
C ARG A 22 -2.86 7.86 0.75
N ASN A 23 -1.77 8.57 0.97
CA ASN A 23 -1.79 9.94 1.48
C ASN A 23 -2.55 10.89 0.54
N ALA A 24 -2.39 10.73 -0.78
CA ALA A 24 -3.11 11.52 -1.77
C ALA A 24 -4.63 11.26 -1.71
N VAL A 25 -5.06 10.01 -1.57
CA VAL A 25 -6.48 9.64 -1.44
C VAL A 25 -7.08 10.20 -0.14
N GLU A 26 -6.40 10.05 0.99
CA GLU A 26 -6.84 10.59 2.28
C GLU A 26 -6.97 12.13 2.23
N GLN A 27 -6.01 12.81 1.61
CA GLN A 27 -6.04 14.26 1.46
C GLN A 27 -7.18 14.71 0.55
N ALA A 28 -7.44 14.01 -0.57
CA ALA A 28 -8.58 14.30 -1.44
C ALA A 28 -9.92 14.11 -0.72
N LEU A 29 -10.08 13.04 0.05
CA LEU A 29 -11.25 12.78 0.89
C LEU A 29 -11.47 13.91 1.92
N SER A 30 -10.41 14.31 2.62
CA SER A 30 -10.48 15.39 3.61
C SER A 30 -10.76 16.76 3.01
N GLN A 31 -10.25 17.04 1.81
CA GLN A 31 -10.57 18.29 1.11
C GLN A 31 -12.02 18.31 0.67
N LEU A 32 -12.53 17.18 0.15
CA LEU A 32 -13.91 17.06 -0.27
C LEU A 32 -14.85 17.24 0.92
N SER A 33 -14.60 16.56 2.06
CA SER A 33 -15.44 16.74 3.25
C SER A 33 -15.44 18.19 3.76
N GLY A 34 -14.28 18.84 3.84
CA GLY A 34 -14.16 20.24 4.27
C GLY A 34 -14.87 21.24 3.35
N GLN A 35 -14.85 21.01 2.03
CA GLN A 35 -15.59 21.86 1.08
C GLN A 35 -17.12 21.72 1.22
N LEU A 36 -17.60 20.63 1.84
CA LEU A 36 -19.01 20.28 1.89
C LEU A 36 -19.70 20.64 3.21
N GLU A 37 -18.96 20.79 4.31
CA GLU A 37 -19.52 21.22 5.60
C GLU A 37 -20.28 22.55 5.52
N GLY A 38 -19.85 23.48 4.65
CA GLY A 38 -20.51 24.78 4.47
C GLY A 38 -21.77 24.73 3.58
N PRO A 39 -21.69 24.25 2.33
CA PRO A 39 -22.81 24.27 1.38
C PRO A 39 -23.92 23.26 1.71
N VAL A 40 -23.57 22.07 2.18
CA VAL A 40 -24.54 20.97 2.39
C VAL A 40 -25.42 21.19 3.61
N ALA A 41 -24.94 21.93 4.62
CA ALA A 41 -25.73 22.27 5.81
C ALA A 41 -27.04 23.02 5.48
N ASN A 42 -27.04 23.79 4.38
CA ASN A 42 -28.19 24.57 3.94
C ASN A 42 -28.94 23.94 2.73
N TRP A 43 -28.43 22.86 2.14
CA TRP A 43 -29.11 22.15 1.05
C TRP A 43 -30.23 21.27 1.60
N LYS A 44 -31.47 21.58 1.22
CA LYS A 44 -32.66 20.77 1.52
C LYS A 44 -33.28 20.24 0.23
N GLY A 45 -33.91 19.06 0.32
CA GLY A 45 -34.65 18.43 -0.78
C GLY A 45 -33.87 17.32 -1.49
N ALA A 46 -34.49 16.75 -2.52
CA ALA A 46 -34.01 15.53 -3.19
C ALA A 46 -32.57 15.63 -3.73
N ALA A 47 -32.11 16.82 -4.11
CA ALA A 47 -30.74 17.04 -4.56
C ALA A 47 -29.71 16.84 -3.43
N ALA A 48 -30.05 17.21 -2.19
CA ALA A 48 -29.19 16.99 -1.03
C ALA A 48 -29.05 15.50 -0.71
N ASP A 49 -30.13 14.72 -0.86
CA ASP A 49 -30.11 13.28 -0.59
C ASP A 49 -29.31 12.50 -1.65
N VAL A 50 -29.40 12.89 -2.93
CA VAL A 50 -28.57 12.32 -4.00
C VAL A 50 -27.10 12.65 -3.76
N PHE A 51 -26.81 13.88 -3.34
CA PHE A 51 -25.45 14.31 -3.03
C PHE A 51 -24.85 13.55 -1.83
N ARG A 52 -25.61 13.38 -0.73
CA ARG A 52 -25.19 12.56 0.41
C ARG A 52 -24.87 11.12 0.02
N LYS A 53 -25.71 10.49 -0.80
CA LYS A 53 -25.44 9.13 -1.30
C LYS A 53 -24.17 9.04 -2.15
N LEU A 54 -23.90 10.05 -2.96
CA LEU A 54 -22.66 10.13 -3.73
C LEU A 54 -21.44 10.22 -2.79
N MET A 55 -21.56 11.03 -1.73
CA MET A 55 -20.51 11.16 -0.72
C MET A 55 -20.26 9.87 0.06
N ASP A 56 -21.33 9.19 0.50
CA ASP A 56 -21.21 7.90 1.18
C ASP A 56 -20.49 6.87 0.28
N SER A 57 -20.87 6.82 -1.00
CA SER A 57 -20.24 5.93 -1.99
C SER A 57 -18.79 6.30 -2.27
N TYR A 58 -18.46 7.59 -2.27
CA TYR A 58 -17.10 8.07 -2.45
C TYR A 58 -16.21 7.72 -1.25
N GLU A 59 -16.69 7.92 -0.02
CA GLU A 59 -16.00 7.50 1.20
C GLU A 59 -15.79 5.99 1.25
N GLU A 60 -16.81 5.21 0.90
CA GLU A 60 -16.72 3.75 0.85
C GLU A 60 -15.67 3.29 -0.18
N SER A 61 -15.67 3.92 -1.36
CA SER A 61 -14.68 3.65 -2.41
C SER A 61 -13.27 4.01 -1.96
N GLY A 62 -13.11 5.15 -1.27
CA GLY A 62 -11.85 5.59 -0.67
C GLY A 62 -11.32 4.58 0.34
N LYS A 63 -12.15 4.16 1.30
CA LYS A 63 -11.79 3.13 2.30
C LYS A 63 -11.37 1.82 1.63
N LYS A 64 -12.05 1.41 0.57
CA LYS A 64 -11.71 0.19 -0.18
C LYS A 64 -10.35 0.32 -0.87
N ILE A 65 -10.04 1.46 -1.46
CA ILE A 65 -8.72 1.73 -2.05
C ILE A 65 -7.64 1.66 -0.97
N LEU A 66 -7.85 2.33 0.16
CA LEU A 66 -6.92 2.32 1.29
C LEU A 66 -6.66 0.91 1.82
N GLN A 67 -7.72 0.10 1.99
CA GLN A 67 -7.59 -1.29 2.40
C GLN A 67 -6.76 -2.11 1.40
N LYS A 68 -6.97 -1.90 0.09
CA LYS A 68 -6.22 -2.61 -0.95
C LYS A 68 -4.75 -2.19 -0.98
N LEU A 69 -4.46 -0.91 -0.75
CA LEU A 69 -3.11 -0.39 -0.62
C LEU A 69 -2.40 -0.98 0.62
N ASP A 70 -3.10 -1.10 1.74
CA ASP A 70 -2.57 -1.72 2.96
C ASP A 70 -2.28 -3.22 2.75
N GLU A 71 -3.20 -3.96 2.13
CA GLU A 71 -3.00 -5.36 1.73
C GLU A 71 -1.80 -5.51 0.77
N LEU A 72 -1.65 -4.61 -0.20
CA LEU A 72 -0.49 -4.59 -1.11
C LEU A 72 0.82 -4.33 -0.35
N GLY A 73 0.83 -3.34 0.55
CA GLY A 73 2.00 -3.04 1.39
C GLY A 73 2.43 -4.23 2.24
N GLN A 74 1.47 -4.90 2.90
CA GLN A 74 1.74 -6.11 3.68
C GLN A 74 2.29 -7.25 2.82
N ASN A 75 1.73 -7.47 1.63
CA ASN A 75 2.22 -8.49 0.70
C ASN A 75 3.63 -8.20 0.18
N VAL A 76 3.93 -6.93 -0.12
CA VAL A 76 5.25 -6.47 -0.56
C VAL A 76 6.27 -6.66 0.57
N GLN A 77 5.91 -6.30 1.81
CA GLN A 77 6.77 -6.49 2.98
C GLN A 77 7.00 -7.97 3.31
N SER A 78 5.95 -8.79 3.25
CA SER A 78 6.05 -10.25 3.42
C SER A 78 6.96 -10.86 2.37
N SER A 79 6.79 -10.47 1.10
CA SER A 79 7.63 -10.94 0.01
C SER A 79 9.10 -10.56 0.26
N GLY A 80 9.37 -9.32 0.68
CA GLY A 80 10.73 -8.89 1.06
C GLY A 80 11.34 -9.73 2.18
N ALA A 81 10.56 -10.07 3.21
CA ALA A 81 11.00 -10.92 4.31
C ALA A 81 11.29 -12.36 3.87
N ASP A 82 10.42 -12.94 3.04
CA ASP A 82 10.61 -14.29 2.48
C ASP A 82 11.88 -14.34 1.60
N TYR A 83 12.11 -13.32 0.77
CA TYR A 83 13.32 -13.19 -0.02
C TYR A 83 14.59 -13.09 0.84
N ALA A 84 14.54 -12.37 1.97
CA ALA A 84 15.67 -12.26 2.90
C ALA A 84 15.96 -13.61 3.59
N GLN A 85 14.93 -14.35 3.99
CA GLN A 85 15.08 -15.66 4.62
C GLN A 85 15.72 -16.68 3.65
N VAL A 86 15.23 -16.74 2.41
CA VAL A 86 15.82 -17.61 1.37
C VAL A 86 17.29 -17.26 1.13
N GLN A 87 17.65 -15.99 1.24
CA GLN A 87 19.04 -15.51 1.15
C GLN A 87 19.93 -16.12 2.24
N GLU A 88 19.45 -16.12 3.48
CA GLU A 88 20.18 -16.61 4.64
C GLU A 88 20.34 -18.14 4.58
N GLU A 89 19.30 -18.86 4.18
CA GLU A 89 19.34 -20.31 3.97
C GLU A 89 20.34 -20.69 2.86
N GLN A 90 20.30 -20.02 1.72
CA GLN A 90 21.17 -20.32 0.58
C GLN A 90 22.65 -19.96 0.85
N ALA A 91 22.90 -18.87 1.57
CA ALA A 91 24.25 -18.49 2.02
C ALA A 91 24.83 -19.52 3.01
N GLN A 92 24.00 -20.05 3.91
CA GLN A 92 24.40 -21.11 4.85
C GLN A 92 24.70 -22.43 4.13
N GLU A 93 23.91 -22.81 3.12
CA GLU A 93 24.17 -24.00 2.31
C GLU A 93 25.48 -23.90 1.53
N ILE A 94 25.73 -22.77 0.86
CA ILE A 94 26.99 -22.53 0.16
C ILE A 94 28.16 -22.58 1.14
N SER A 95 28.05 -21.92 2.29
CA SER A 95 29.10 -21.94 3.32
C SER A 95 29.41 -23.36 3.80
N LYS A 96 28.40 -24.21 3.98
CA LYS A 96 28.58 -25.64 4.30
C LYS A 96 29.31 -26.38 3.20
N ILE A 97 28.91 -26.19 1.94
CA ILE A 97 29.54 -26.85 0.79
C ILE A 97 31.00 -26.41 0.65
N THR A 98 31.28 -25.10 0.73
CA THR A 98 32.65 -24.58 0.68
C THR A 98 33.50 -25.14 1.82
N SER A 99 32.97 -25.23 3.04
CA SER A 99 33.67 -25.82 4.17
C SER A 99 33.94 -27.32 4.01
N LEU A 100 33.14 -28.05 3.22
CA LEU A 100 33.34 -29.47 2.92
C LEU A 100 34.30 -29.71 1.75
N LEU A 101 34.49 -28.71 0.90
CA LEU A 101 35.40 -28.77 -0.25
C LEU A 101 36.82 -28.28 0.09
N ASP A 102 36.96 -27.46 1.13
CA ASP A 102 38.22 -26.90 1.63
C ASP A 102 38.85 -27.73 2.77
N GLY A 103 38.11 -28.73 3.29
CA GLY A 103 38.59 -29.71 4.27
C GLY A 103 38.84 -31.08 3.65
#